data_AF-C7NNN6-F1
#
_entry.id   AF-C7NNN6-F1
#
_cell.length_a   1.000
_cell.length_b   1.000
_cell.length_c   1.000
_cell.angle_alpha   90.00
_cell.angle_beta   90.00
_cell.angle_gamma   90.00
#
_symmetry.space_group_name_H-M   'P 1'
#
loop_
_entity.id
_entity.type
_entity.pdbx_description
1 polymer ?
#
loop_
_entity_poly.entity_id
_entity_poly.type
_entity_poly.pdbx_seq_one_letter_code
_entity_poly.pdbx_strand_id
1 'polypeptide(L)' 'MSRTIELDDELVERMEPYLEDDETIAEFVEELVAIYEQEGRFTDQGL' A
#
# COMPACT_ATOMS: atom_id res chain seq x y z
N MET A 1 -5.10 -17.03 1.55
CA MET A 1 -5.78 -16.96 0.25
C MET A 1 -5.22 -15.74 -0.46
N SER A 2 -4.50 -15.90 -1.56
CA SER A 2 -4.01 -14.76 -2.33
C SER A 2 -5.09 -14.24 -3.27
N ARG A 3 -5.10 -12.94 -3.49
CA ARG A 3 -5.94 -12.25 -4.47
C ARG A 3 -5.01 -11.52 -5.43
N THR A 4 -5.36 -11.50 -6.71
CA THR A 4 -4.65 -10.69 -7.70
C THR A 4 -5.29 -9.31 -7.75
N ILE A 5 -4.46 -8.26 -7.75
CA ILE A 5 -4.85 -6.89 -8.04
C ILE A 5 -4.08 -6.44 -9.29
N GLU A 6 -4.73 -5.63 -10.13
CA GLU A 6 -4.08 -4.98 -11.27
C GLU A 6 -3.80 -3.54 -10.87
N LEU A 7 -2.57 -3.09 -11.11
CA LEU A 7 -2.11 -1.72 -10.87
C LEU A 7 -1.65 -1.15 -12.21
N ASP A 8 -1.94 0.11 -12.46
CA ASP A 8 -1.37 0.80 -13.62
C ASP A 8 0.12 1.10 -13.41
N ASP A 9 0.86 1.20 -14.53
CA ASP A 9 2.30 1.43 -14.50
C ASP A 9 2.66 2.74 -13.76
N GLU A 10 1.84 3.79 -13.89
CA GLU A 10 2.09 5.08 -13.23
C GLU A 10 2.03 4.95 -11.70
N LEU A 11 1.07 4.19 -11.18
CA LEU A 11 0.98 3.90 -9.75
C LEU A 11 2.18 3.06 -9.29
N VAL A 12 2.60 2.06 -10.07
CA VAL A 12 3.77 1.24 -9.74
C VAL A 12 5.04 2.09 -9.71
N GLU A 13 5.30 2.89 -10.74
CA GLU A 13 6.44 3.81 -10.82
C GLU A 13 6.44 4.83 -9.67
N ARG A 14 5.27 5.24 -9.19
CA ARG A 14 5.15 6.11 -8.02
C ARG A 14 5.44 5.39 -6.71
N MET A 15 5.19 4.08 -6.63
CA MET A 15 5.44 3.28 -5.44
C MET A 15 6.91 2.90 -5.32
N GLU A 16 7.54 2.47 -6.44
CA GLU A 16 8.95 1.99 -6.51
C GLU A 16 9.97 2.79 -5.68
N PRO A 17 9.96 4.14 -5.65
CA PRO A 17 10.91 4.92 -4.84
C PRO A 17 10.73 4.80 -3.33
N TYR A 18 9.59 4.29 -2.87
CA TYR A 18 9.26 4.13 -1.45
C TYR A 18 9.42 2.69 -0.96
N LEU A 19 9.72 1.74 -1.85
CA LEU A 19 9.99 0.36 -1.45
C LEU A 19 11.34 0.29 -0.73
N GLU A 20 11.38 -0.45 0.37
CA GLU A 20 12.62 -0.80 1.05
C GLU A 20 13.43 -1.83 0.23
N ASP A 21 14.72 -2.02 0.55
CA ASP A 21 15.59 -2.96 -0.18
C ASP A 21 15.00 -4.38 -0.14
N ASP A 22 14.82 -4.98 -1.33
CA ASP A 22 14.16 -6.28 -1.56
C ASP A 22 12.66 -6.35 -1.18
N GLU A 23 12.02 -5.22 -0.85
CA GLU A 23 10.58 -5.18 -0.57
C GLU A 23 9.76 -5.40 -1.86
N THR A 24 8.64 -6.09 -1.72
CA THR A 24 7.64 -6.25 -2.79
C THR A 24 6.51 -5.21 -2.67
N ILE A 25 5.85 -4.91 -3.79
CA ILE A 25 4.65 -4.04 -3.80
C ILE A 25 3.58 -4.53 -2.81
N ALA A 26 3.46 -5.85 -2.61
CA ALA A 26 2.51 -6.41 -1.66
C ALA A 26 2.87 -6.07 -0.21
N GLU A 27 4.15 -6.17 0.17
CA GLU A 27 4.65 -5.80 1.51
C GLU A 27 4.44 -4.31 1.77
N PHE A 28 4.77 -3.47 0.79
CA PHE A 28 4.55 -2.02 0.90
C PHE A 28 3.07 -1.67 1.10
N VAL A 29 2.16 -2.34 0.39
CA VAL A 29 0.71 -2.15 0.57
C VAL A 29 0.26 -2.62 1.96
N GLU A 30 0.80 -3.73 2.48
CA GLU A 30 0.52 -4.18 3.85
C GLU A 30 0.97 -3.15 4.90
N GLU A 31 2.15 -2.56 4.71
CA GLU A 31 2.65 -1.50 5.59
C GLU A 31 1.75 -0.26 5.54
N LEU A 32 1.38 0.20 4.34
CA LEU A 32 0.46 1.33 4.18
C LEU A 32 -0.87 1.08 4.89
N VAL A 33 -1.46 -0.10 4.76
CA VAL A 33 -2.70 -0.45 5.47
C VAL A 33 -2.48 -0.37 6.97
N ALA A 34 -1.40 -0.96 7.49
CA ALA A 34 -1.09 -0.93 8.92
C ALA A 34 -0.91 0.49 9.47
N ILE A 35 -0.32 1.42 8.70
CA ILE A 35 -0.19 2.83 9.07
C ILE A 35 -1.57 3.47 9.19
N TYR A 36 -2.42 3.35 8.17
CA TYR A 36 -3.74 3.99 8.15
C TYR A 36 -4.70 3.38 9.19
N GLU A 37 -4.56 2.09 9.52
CA GLU A 37 -5.28 1.45 10.62
C GLU A 37 -4.85 2.02 11.99
N GLN A 38 -3.54 2.13 12.23
CA GLN A 38 -3.01 2.69 13.49
C GLN A 38 -3.34 4.17 13.67
N GLU A 39 -3.36 4.93 12.58
CA GLU A 39 -3.77 6.34 12.60
C GLU A 39 -5.30 6.53 12.71
N GLY A 40 -6.08 5.45 12.69
CA GLY A 40 -7.55 5.50 12.72
C GLY A 40 -8.18 6.14 11.48
N ARG A 41 -7.42 6.29 10.39
CA ARG A 41 -7.83 6.98 9.15
C ARG A 41 -8.94 6.23 8.42
N PHE A 42 -8.98 4.89 8.51
CA PHE A 42 -10.05 4.09 7.92
C PHE A 42 -11.39 4.20 8.67
N THR A 43 -11.37 4.58 9.94
CA THR A 43 -12.58 4.71 10.77
C THR A 43 -13.12 6.14 10.83
N ASP A 44 -12.32 7.13 10.43
CA ASP A 44 -12.77 8.51 10.29
C ASP A 44 -13.66 8.62 9.04
N GLN A 45 -14.94 8.97 9.21
CA GLN A 45 -15.92 9.09 8.10
C GLN A 45 -15.66 10.32 7.20
N GLY A 46 -14.41 10.82 7.14
CA GLY A 46 -13.99 12.05 6.49
C GLY A 46 -13.35 11.90 5.10
N LEU A 47 -13.57 10.77 4.41
CA LEU A 47 -13.29 10.61 2.97
C LEU A 47 -14.55 10.83 2.13
#